data_AF-A0A9E5NK69-F1
#
_entry.id   AF-A0A9E5NK69-F1
#
_cell.length_a   1.000
_cell.length_b   1.000
_cell.length_c   1.000
_cell.angle_alpha   90.00
_cell.angle_beta   90.00
_cell.angle_gamma   90.00
#
_symmetry.space_group_name_H-M   'P 1'
#
loop_
_entity.id
_entity.type
_entity.pdbx_description
1 polymer ?
#
loop_
_entity_poly.entity_id
_entity_poly.type
_entity_poly.pdbx_seq_one_letter_code
_entity_poly.pdbx_strand_id
1 'polypeptide(L)'
;MTSKETFDRLAEKFPNFELAYVEGKDPAILVKADNLLELGRHLRDEEEYDYCSSITSVDYPDRFEVVYHLYSMKKEGGPVIL
;
A
#
# COMPACT_ATOMS: atom_id res chain seq x y z
N MET A 1 -9.30 -3.28 11.09
CA MET A 1 -8.83 -4.12 9.97
C MET A 1 -7.32 -4.23 10.09
N THR A 2 -6.78 -5.44 10.00
CA THR A 2 -5.34 -5.68 10.05
C THR A 2 -4.70 -5.47 8.67
N SER A 3 -3.41 -5.19 8.61
CA SER A 3 -2.70 -5.00 7.34
C SER A 3 -2.78 -6.22 6.42
N LYS A 4 -2.86 -7.43 7.00
CA LYS A 4 -2.99 -8.69 6.27
C LYS A 4 -4.36 -8.87 5.60
N GLU A 5 -5.44 -8.49 6.28
CA GLU A 5 -6.80 -8.51 5.69
C GLU A 5 -6.90 -7.53 4.51
N THR A 6 -6.22 -6.39 4.58
CA THR A 6 -6.13 -5.45 3.45
C THR A 6 -5.36 -6.04 2.29
N PHE A 7 -4.22 -6.71 2.56
CA PHE A 7 -3.47 -7.40 1.52
C PHE A 7 -4.31 -8.46 0.80
N ASP A 8 -4.97 -9.36 1.54
CA ASP A 8 -5.74 -10.46 0.95
C ASP A 8 -6.85 -9.93 0.02
N ARG A 9 -7.56 -8.88 0.44
CA ARG A 9 -8.59 -8.21 -0.38
C ARG A 9 -8.01 -7.60 -1.64
N LEU A 10 -6.88 -6.89 -1.54
CA LEU A 10 -6.25 -6.26 -2.70
C LEU A 10 -5.71 -7.31 -3.68
N ALA A 11 -5.16 -8.41 -3.19
CA ALA A 11 -4.70 -9.53 -4.01
C ALA A 11 -5.87 -10.23 -4.73
N GLU A 12 -7.02 -10.39 -4.08
CA GLU A 12 -8.23 -10.94 -4.71
C GLU A 12 -8.78 -9.99 -5.79
N LYS A 13 -8.77 -8.68 -5.53
CA LYS A 13 -9.30 -7.67 -6.46
C LYS A 13 -8.38 -7.38 -7.65
N PHE A 14 -7.07 -7.44 -7.44
CA PHE A 14 -6.06 -7.20 -8.46
C PHE A 14 -5.20 -8.46 -8.67
N PRO A 15 -5.77 -9.57 -9.17
CA PRO A 15 -5.03 -10.81 -9.35
C PRO A 15 -3.90 -10.70 -10.40
N ASN A 16 -3.95 -9.66 -11.24
CA ASN A 16 -2.92 -9.37 -12.24
C ASN A 16 -1.78 -8.50 -11.68
N PHE A 17 -1.91 -7.98 -10.46
CA PHE A 17 -0.84 -7.20 -9.83
C PHE A 17 0.05 -8.15 -9.04
N GLU A 18 1.37 -8.07 -9.27
CA GLU A 18 2.37 -8.79 -8.47
C GLU A 18 2.51 -8.16 -7.09
N LEU A 19 1.47 -8.27 -6.25
CA LEU A 19 1.48 -7.80 -4.87
C LEU A 19 2.22 -8.80 -3.98
N ALA A 20 3.05 -8.30 -3.07
CA ALA A 20 3.67 -9.12 -2.05
C ALA A 20 3.51 -8.51 -0.66
N TYR A 21 3.16 -9.33 0.32
CA TYR A 21 3.05 -8.91 1.71
C TYR A 21 4.42 -9.02 2.40
N VAL A 22 4.87 -7.91 2.98
CA VAL A 22 6.11 -7.82 3.75
C VAL A 22 5.75 -7.78 5.23
N GLU A 23 6.09 -8.85 5.94
CA GLU A 23 5.96 -8.91 7.40
C GLU A 23 7.05 -8.08 8.08
N GLY A 24 6.70 -7.46 9.20
CA GLY A 24 7.63 -6.62 9.95
C GLY A 24 6.92 -5.92 11.11
N LYS A 25 7.65 -5.02 11.78
CA LYS A 25 7.06 -4.13 12.79
C LYS A 25 5.93 -3.29 12.20
N ASP A 26 6.16 -2.79 10.98
CA ASP A 26 5.20 -2.04 10.17
C ASP A 26 5.02 -2.81 8.85
N PRO A 27 3.98 -3.66 8.73
CA PRO A 27 3.80 -4.47 7.53
C PRO A 27 3.48 -3.62 6.30
N ALA A 28 4.01 -4.03 5.15
CA ALA A 28 3.87 -3.32 3.88
C ALA A 28 3.39 -4.22 2.74
N ILE A 29 2.88 -3.60 1.67
CA ILE A 29 2.43 -4.27 0.45
C ILE A 29 3.30 -3.77 -0.70
N LEU A 30 4.24 -4.61 -1.14
CA LEU A 30 5.06 -4.32 -2.31
C LEU A 30 4.19 -4.33 -3.56
N VAL A 31 4.34 -3.30 -4.38
CA VAL A 31 3.67 -3.14 -5.66
C VAL A 31 4.66 -2.65 -6.72
N LYS A 32 4.52 -3.13 -7.96
CA LYS A 32 5.29 -2.62 -9.11
C LYS A 32 4.88 -1.17 -9.42
N ALA A 33 5.84 -0.35 -9.84
CA ALA A 33 5.60 1.05 -10.17
C ALA A 33 4.48 1.25 -11.21
N ASP A 34 4.41 0.39 -12.23
CA ASP A 34 3.40 0.47 -13.30
C ASP A 34 1.96 0.28 -12.78
N ASN A 35 1.80 -0.43 -11.65
CA ASN A 35 0.49 -0.71 -11.05
C ASN A 35 0.13 0.28 -9.92
N LEU A 36 1.09 1.09 -9.45
CA LEU A 36 0.93 1.97 -8.30
C LEU A 36 -0.20 2.98 -8.50
N LEU A 37 -0.31 3.58 -9.69
CA LEU A 37 -1.31 4.62 -9.93
C LEU A 37 -2.74 4.07 -9.89
N GLU A 38 -2.96 2.90 -10.45
CA GLU A 38 -4.27 2.24 -10.44
C GLU A 38 -4.63 1.78 -9.01
N LEU A 39 -3.69 1.13 -8.33
CA LEU A 39 -3.88 0.71 -6.94
C LEU A 39 -4.15 1.91 -6.02
N GLY A 40 -3.37 2.99 -6.14
CA GLY A 40 -3.53 4.20 -5.34
C GLY A 40 -4.86 4.91 -5.59
N ARG A 41 -5.35 4.94 -6.84
CA ARG A 41 -6.70 5.44 -7.14
C ARG A 41 -7.77 4.60 -6.47
N HIS A 42 -7.65 3.27 -6.54
CA HIS A 42 -8.58 2.38 -5.88
C HIS A 42 -8.62 2.58 -4.36
N LEU A 43 -7.44 2.62 -3.73
CA LEU A 43 -7.31 2.85 -2.28
C LEU A 43 -7.95 4.18 -1.85
N ARG A 44 -7.77 5.24 -2.65
CA ARG A 44 -8.36 6.56 -2.36
C ARG A 44 -9.87 6.59 -2.60
N ASP A 45 -10.31 6.17 -3.78
CA ASP A 45 -11.67 6.42 -4.27
C ASP A 45 -12.69 5.42 -3.71
N GLU A 46 -12.29 4.16 -3.52
CA GLU A 46 -13.19 3.08 -3.08
C GLU A 46 -12.96 2.68 -1.62
N GLU A 47 -11.71 2.79 -1.14
CA GLU A 47 -11.35 2.38 0.21
C GLU A 47 -11.08 3.55 1.17
N GLU A 48 -11.21 4.79 0.69
CA GLU A 48 -11.10 6.02 1.50
C GLU A 48 -9.77 6.17 2.25
N TYR A 49 -8.68 5.61 1.73
CA TYR A 49 -7.32 5.98 2.15
C TYR A 49 -6.97 7.34 1.51
N ASP A 50 -7.59 8.38 2.04
CA ASP A 50 -7.64 9.74 1.49
C ASP A 50 -6.55 10.68 2.03
N TYR A 51 -5.70 10.18 2.94
CA TYR A 51 -4.60 10.96 3.52
C TYR A 51 -3.25 10.25 3.34
N CYS A 52 -2.41 10.79 2.45
CA CYS A 52 -1.01 10.40 2.32
C CYS A 52 -0.18 11.20 3.33
N SER A 53 0.19 10.56 4.44
CA SER A 53 0.86 11.24 5.55
C SER A 53 2.36 11.43 5.33
N SER A 54 2.98 10.51 4.56
CA SER A 54 4.41 10.51 4.29
C SER A 54 4.73 9.73 3.02
N ILE A 55 5.72 10.23 2.29
CA ILE A 55 6.36 9.54 1.18
C ILE A 55 7.87 9.61 1.43
N THR A 56 8.51 8.45 1.52
CA THR A 56 9.95 8.34 1.73
C THR A 56 10.55 7.44 0.66
N SER A 57 11.89 7.40 0.57
CA SER A 57 12.58 6.46 -0.29
C SER A 57 13.74 5.80 0.43
N VAL A 58 14.00 4.56 0.07
CA VAL A 58 15.19 3.81 0.50
C VAL A 58 16.08 3.61 -0.72
N ASP A 59 17.33 4.02 -0.60
CA ASP A 59 18.37 3.84 -1.61
C ASP A 59 19.11 2.53 -1.35
N TYR A 60 18.95 1.57 -2.27
CA TYR A 60 19.70 0.32 -2.28
C TYR A 60 20.69 0.32 -3.46
N PRO A 61 21.79 -0.44 -3.37
CA PRO A 61 22.80 -0.47 -4.44
C PRO A 61 22.27 -0.78 -5.85
N ASP A 62 21.16 -1.51 -5.95
CA ASP A 62 20.57 -1.99 -7.20
C ASP A 62 19.24 -1.31 -7.57
N ARG A 63 18.60 -0.56 -6.65
CA ARG A 63 17.27 0.02 -6.85
C ARG A 63 16.94 1.11 -5.85
N PHE A 64 15.89 1.86 -6.14
CA PHE A 64 15.17 2.65 -5.14
C PHE A 64 13.85 1.99 -4.81
N GLU A 65 13.48 2.03 -3.54
CA GLU A 65 12.12 1.76 -3.08
C GLU A 65 11.49 3.07 -2.61
N VAL A 66 10.22 3.28 -2.96
CA VAL A 66 9.45 4.44 -2.52
C VAL A 66 8.35 3.93 -1.61
N VAL A 67 8.28 4.45 -0.40
CA VAL A 67 7.36 3.98 0.64
C VAL A 67 6.27 5.03 0.87
N TYR A 68 5.02 4.62 0.71
CA TYR A 68 3.85 5.46 0.90
C TYR A 68 3.12 5.08 2.18
N HIS A 69 2.83 6.05 3.04
CA HIS A 69 2.01 5.85 4.23
C HIS A 69 0.63 6.44 4.00
N LEU A 70 -0.37 5.59 3.81
CA LEU A 70 -1.73 5.97 3.45
C LEU A 70 -2.69 5.67 4.60
N TYR A 71 -3.41 6.70 5.05
CA TYR A 71 -4.40 6.62 6.11
C TYR A 71 -5.77 7.00 5.57
N SER A 72 -6.81 6.54 6.27
CA SER A 72 -8.16 7.05 6.12
C SER A 72 -8.45 8.05 7.23
N MET A 73 -8.94 9.24 6.89
CA MET A 73 -9.37 10.22 7.89
C MET A 73 -10.76 9.92 8.47
N LYS A 74 -11.50 9.02 7.84
CA LYS A 74 -12.89 8.67 8.22
C LYS A 74 -13.01 7.32 8.91
N LYS A 75 -12.11 6.37 8.58
CA LYS A 75 -12.12 5.02 9.14
C LYS A 75 -11.14 4.94 10.30
N GLU A 76 -11.55 4.31 11.39
CA GLU A 76 -10.63 3.92 12.45
C GLU A 76 -9.76 2.75 11.97
N GLY A 77 -8.44 2.89 12.05
CA GLY A 77 -7.51 1.86 11.59
C GLY A 77 -6.07 2.33 11.49
N GLY A 78 -5.18 1.38 11.21
CA GLY A 78 -3.77 1.66 10.88
C GLY A 78 -3.59 2.05 9.40
N PRO A 79 -2.37 2.45 9.03
CA PRO A 79 -2.06 2.77 7.64
C PRO A 79 -2.06 1.54 6.74
N VAL A 80 -2.26 1.79 5.45
CA VAL A 80 -1.71 0.94 4.39
C VAL A 80 -0.35 1.50 4.01
N ILE A 81 0.66 0.64 4.05
CA ILE A 81 2.01 0.98 3.61
C ILE A 81 2.25 0.28 2.28
N LEU A 82 2.56 1.06 1.24
CA LEU A 82 2.97 0.56 -0.08
C LEU A 82 4.46 0.77 -0.27
#